data_AF-A0A7T0KIS4-F1
#
_entry.id   AF-A0A7T0KIS4-F1
#
_cell.length_a   1.000
_cell.length_b   1.000
_cell.length_c   1.000
_cell.angle_alpha   90.00
_cell.angle_beta   90.00
_cell.angle_gamma   90.00
#
_symmetry.space_group_name_H-M   'P 1'
#
loop_
_entity.id
_entity.type
_entity.pdbx_description
1 polymer ?
#
loop_
_entity_poly.entity_id
_entity_poly.type
_entity_poly.pdbx_seq_one_letter_code
_entity_poly.pdbx_strand_id
1 'polypeptide(L)'
;MLFEDSELTDEEYRRLYDDLRVYAIQVPDPDNNVAMSDRGYNNDQEEAMGGLMIPLINGDVILSDDLMARLRAEMPEDPYWAPEFRDLEKAQKKLRQKAAIKELKKFDCPDP
;
A
#
# COMPACT_ATOMS: atom_id res chain seq x y z
N MET A 1 -34.21 -5.48 -9.85
CA MET A 1 -32.92 -4.77 -9.85
C MET A 1 -32.12 -5.43 -8.75
N LEU A 2 -31.27 -6.39 -9.12
CA LEU A 2 -30.30 -6.96 -8.19
C LEU A 2 -29.14 -5.98 -8.16
N PHE A 3 -28.84 -5.47 -6.99
CA PHE A 3 -27.61 -4.73 -6.74
C PHE A 3 -26.49 -5.77 -6.88
N GLU A 4 -25.78 -5.74 -8.00
CA GLU A 4 -24.46 -6.35 -8.11
C GLU A 4 -23.54 -5.52 -7.23
N ASP A 5 -23.60 -5.79 -5.92
CA ASP A 5 -22.54 -5.52 -4.96
C ASP A 5 -21.24 -6.02 -5.60
N SER A 6 -20.37 -5.09 -5.98
CA SER A 6 -19.07 -5.37 -6.58
C SER A 6 -18.14 -5.94 -5.50
N GLU A 7 -18.36 -7.19 -5.12
CA GLU A 7 -17.31 -8.01 -4.53
C GLU A 7 -16.25 -8.21 -5.62
N LEU A 8 -15.06 -7.69 -5.35
CA LEU A 8 -13.83 -8.02 -6.04
C LEU A 8 -13.79 -9.50 -6.40
N THR A 9 -13.52 -9.82 -7.66
CA THR A 9 -13.24 -11.21 -8.01
C THR A 9 -11.92 -11.63 -7.34
N ASP A 10 -11.79 -12.89 -6.90
CA ASP A 10 -10.55 -13.44 -6.33
C ASP A 10 -9.29 -13.11 -7.17
N GLU A 11 -9.47 -12.97 -8.49
CA GLU A 11 -8.41 -12.61 -9.42
C GLU A 11 -7.96 -11.15 -9.27
N GLU A 12 -8.89 -10.21 -9.08
CA GLU A 12 -8.56 -8.80 -8.89
C GLU A 12 -7.92 -8.54 -7.53
N TYR A 13 -8.39 -9.22 -6.47
CA TYR A 13 -7.78 -9.18 -5.15
C TYR A 13 -6.34 -9.70 -5.21
N ARG A 14 -6.13 -10.81 -5.93
CA ARG A 14 -4.81 -11.40 -6.14
C ARG A 14 -3.87 -10.48 -6.92
N ARG A 15 -4.37 -9.78 -7.94
CA ARG A 15 -3.59 -8.78 -8.66
C ARG A 15 -3.20 -7.62 -7.77
N LEU A 16 -4.13 -7.08 -6.99
CA LEU A 16 -3.86 -6.00 -6.03
C LEU A 16 -2.80 -6.43 -5.00
N TYR A 17 -2.90 -7.66 -4.51
CA TYR A 17 -1.94 -8.24 -3.59
C TYR A 17 -0.54 -8.37 -4.21
N ASP A 18 -0.42 -8.94 -5.41
CA ASP A 18 0.86 -9.08 -6.11
C ASP A 18 1.49 -7.70 -6.40
N ASP A 19 0.68 -6.72 -6.82
CA ASP A 19 1.13 -5.34 -7.04
C ASP A 19 1.72 -4.75 -5.73
N LEU A 20 1.03 -4.88 -4.61
CA LEU A 20 1.52 -4.38 -3.31
C LEU A 20 2.76 -5.13 -2.83
N ARG A 21 2.79 -6.45 -3.03
CA ARG A 21 3.89 -7.32 -2.64
C ARG A 21 5.20 -6.88 -3.29
N VAL A 22 5.18 -6.48 -4.56
CA VAL A 22 6.37 -5.97 -5.27
C VAL A 22 6.98 -4.74 -4.58
N TYR A 23 6.16 -3.87 -3.98
CA TYR A 23 6.66 -2.74 -3.20
C TYR A 23 7.06 -3.15 -1.78
N ALA A 24 6.31 -4.05 -1.15
CA ALA A 24 6.55 -4.46 0.22
C ALA A 24 7.89 -5.21 0.37
N ILE A 25 8.28 -6.05 -0.59
CA ILE A 25 9.58 -6.75 -0.59
C ILE A 25 10.79 -5.80 -0.68
N GLN A 26 10.59 -4.57 -1.13
CA GLN A 26 11.66 -3.57 -1.25
C GLN A 26 11.91 -2.85 0.08
N VAL A 27 10.98 -2.98 1.05
CA VAL A 27 11.10 -2.38 2.37
C VAL A 27 11.79 -3.36 3.32
N PRO A 28 12.73 -2.92 4.17
CA PRO A 28 13.21 -3.75 5.27
C PRO A 28 12.05 -4.12 6.21
N ASP A 29 11.77 -5.42 6.29
CA ASP A 29 10.64 -5.99 7.03
C ASP A 29 11.17 -6.88 8.17
N PRO A 30 11.58 -6.29 9.31
CA PRO A 30 12.23 -7.03 10.40
C PRO A 30 11.32 -8.06 11.06
N ASP A 31 10.00 -7.84 11.00
CA ASP A 31 8.99 -8.75 11.53
C ASP A 31 8.57 -9.83 10.52
N ASN A 32 9.13 -9.80 9.30
CA ASN A 32 8.89 -10.79 8.25
C ASN A 32 7.39 -10.91 7.87
N ASN A 33 6.65 -9.81 7.99
CA ASN A 33 5.25 -9.65 7.62
C ASN A 33 5.00 -10.10 6.17
N VAL A 34 5.87 -9.73 5.21
CA VAL A 34 5.66 -10.08 3.80
C VAL A 34 5.67 -11.60 3.59
N ALA A 35 6.61 -12.30 4.22
CA ALA A 35 6.69 -13.75 4.12
C ALA A 35 5.56 -14.47 4.90
N MET A 36 5.08 -13.86 5.99
CA MET A 36 3.90 -14.37 6.71
C MET A 36 2.64 -14.18 5.89
N SER A 37 2.45 -13.02 5.28
CA SER A 37 1.37 -12.74 4.33
C SER A 37 1.38 -13.71 3.15
N ASP A 38 2.54 -13.97 2.54
CA ASP A 38 2.65 -14.91 1.40
C ASP A 38 2.18 -16.33 1.79
N ARG A 39 2.44 -16.74 3.03
CA ARG A 39 2.00 -18.05 3.55
C ARG A 39 0.52 -18.05 3.96
N GLY A 40 0.03 -16.93 4.47
CA GLY A 40 -1.33 -16.73 4.95
C GLY A 40 -2.35 -16.49 3.83
N TYR A 41 -1.92 -16.05 2.65
CA TYR A 41 -2.80 -15.60 1.56
C TYR A 41 -3.90 -16.60 1.18
N ASN A 42 -3.58 -17.89 1.11
CA ASN A 42 -4.56 -18.91 0.74
C ASN A 42 -5.55 -19.27 1.86
N ASN A 43 -5.29 -18.83 3.10
CA ASN A 43 -6.16 -19.07 4.25
C ASN A 43 -7.03 -17.83 4.54
N ASP A 44 -6.38 -16.65 4.61
CA ASP A 44 -7.01 -15.37 4.90
C ASP A 44 -6.36 -14.29 4.02
N GLN A 45 -6.98 -14.02 2.86
CA GLN A 45 -6.50 -13.00 1.91
C GLN A 45 -6.49 -11.61 2.56
N GLU A 46 -7.47 -11.36 3.41
CA GLU A 46 -7.68 -10.17 4.23
C GLU A 46 -6.51 -9.87 5.17
N GLU A 47 -6.11 -10.87 5.96
CA GLU A 47 -4.98 -10.77 6.88
C GLU A 47 -3.65 -10.65 6.11
N ALA A 48 -3.53 -11.40 5.01
CA ALA A 48 -2.34 -11.33 4.17
C ALA A 48 -2.14 -9.93 3.58
N MET A 49 -3.22 -9.27 3.12
CA MET A 49 -3.16 -7.90 2.60
C MET A 49 -2.76 -6.90 3.70
N GLY A 50 -3.34 -7.01 4.89
CA GLY A 50 -2.97 -6.18 6.05
C GLY A 50 -1.48 -6.31 6.40
N GLY A 51 -0.94 -7.53 6.36
CA GLY A 51 0.49 -7.78 6.59
C GLY A 51 1.41 -7.16 5.51
N LEU A 52 0.93 -6.94 4.28
CA LEU A 52 1.69 -6.18 3.27
C LEU A 52 1.63 -4.66 3.52
N MET A 53 0.54 -4.15 4.11
CA MET A 53 0.39 -2.72 4.37
C MET A 53 1.33 -2.22 5.46
N ILE A 54 1.58 -3.01 6.51
CA ILE A 54 2.49 -2.66 7.62
C ILE A 54 3.88 -2.21 7.15
N PRO A 55 4.62 -3.00 6.34
CA PRO A 55 5.92 -2.57 5.83
C PRO A 55 5.77 -1.37 4.90
N LEU A 56 4.70 -1.25 4.11
CA LEU A 56 4.49 -0.09 3.23
C LEU A 56 4.21 1.22 3.99
N ILE A 57 3.55 1.14 5.14
CA ILE A 57 3.30 2.29 6.04
C ILE A 57 4.61 2.75 6.70
N ASN A 58 5.44 1.80 7.12
CA ASN A 58 6.69 2.08 7.83
C ASN A 58 7.89 2.33 6.90
N GLY A 59 7.79 1.90 5.65
CA GLY A 59 8.83 2.03 4.64
C GLY A 59 8.94 3.44 4.04
N ASP A 60 10.03 3.67 3.30
CA ASP A 60 10.25 4.90 2.52
C ASP A 60 9.92 4.66 1.03
N VAL A 61 8.96 3.78 0.75
CA VAL A 61 8.54 3.42 -0.63
C VAL A 61 7.28 4.18 -1.00
N ILE A 62 7.33 4.89 -2.13
CA ILE A 62 6.20 5.64 -2.66
C ILE A 62 5.43 4.75 -3.64
N LEU A 63 4.17 4.46 -3.31
CA LEU A 63 3.24 3.75 -4.19
C LEU A 63 2.78 4.69 -5.32
N SER A 64 2.52 4.10 -6.48
CA SER A 64 1.94 4.82 -7.63
C SER A 64 0.54 5.34 -7.30
N ASP A 65 0.15 6.48 -7.88
CA ASP A 65 -1.19 7.04 -7.70
C ASP A 65 -2.30 6.08 -8.17
N ASP A 66 -2.03 5.31 -9.23
CA ASP A 66 -2.92 4.27 -9.73
C ASP A 66 -3.19 3.18 -8.68
N LEU A 67 -2.12 2.66 -8.05
CA LEU A 67 -2.24 1.65 -7.00
C LEU A 67 -2.95 2.18 -5.76
N MET A 68 -2.67 3.42 -5.36
CA MET A 68 -3.40 4.10 -4.27
C MET A 68 -4.88 4.33 -4.61
N ALA A 69 -5.20 4.62 -5.87
CA ALA A 69 -6.58 4.80 -6.32
C ALA A 69 -7.34 3.48 -6.35
N ARG A 70 -6.70 2.40 -6.82
CA ARG A 70 -7.23 1.03 -6.76
C ARG A 70 -7.49 0.63 -5.31
N LEU A 71 -6.50 0.76 -4.43
CA LEU A 71 -6.70 0.51 -2.99
C LEU A 71 -7.87 1.32 -2.40
N ARG A 72 -7.98 2.60 -2.74
CA ARG A 72 -9.10 3.44 -2.26
C ARG A 72 -10.45 2.97 -2.81
N ALA A 73 -10.51 2.55 -4.07
CA ALA A 73 -11.73 2.07 -4.71
C ALA A 73 -12.17 0.72 -4.12
N GLU A 74 -11.23 -0.08 -3.63
CA GLU A 74 -11.47 -1.44 -3.15
C GLU A 74 -11.63 -1.55 -1.64
N MET A 75 -11.03 -0.62 -0.86
CA MET A 75 -11.15 -0.58 0.60
C MET A 75 -12.07 0.52 1.18
N PRO A 76 -13.04 1.14 0.45
CA PRO A 76 -13.65 2.39 0.91
C PRO A 76 -14.50 2.24 2.18
N GLU A 77 -14.97 1.04 2.51
CA GLU A 77 -15.93 0.82 3.60
C GLU A 77 -15.62 -0.37 4.50
N ASP A 78 -14.51 -1.07 4.30
CA ASP A 78 -14.15 -2.17 5.21
C ASP A 78 -13.66 -1.59 6.56
N PRO A 79 -14.42 -1.75 7.66
CA PRO A 79 -14.09 -1.15 8.95
C PRO A 79 -12.87 -1.80 9.60
N TYR A 80 -12.45 -2.98 9.13
CA TYR A 80 -11.30 -3.70 9.62
C TYR A 80 -10.00 -3.10 9.05
N TRP A 81 -9.97 -2.70 7.77
CA TRP A 81 -8.76 -2.08 7.16
C TRP A 81 -8.76 -0.55 7.05
N ALA A 82 -9.90 0.11 7.20
CA ALA A 82 -9.98 1.58 7.20
C ALA A 82 -8.89 2.28 8.04
N PRO A 83 -8.52 1.80 9.26
CA PRO A 83 -7.39 2.38 10.00
C PRO A 83 -6.04 2.23 9.26
N GLU A 84 -5.62 1.02 8.92
CA GLU A 84 -4.35 0.77 8.22
C GLU A 84 -4.27 1.53 6.89
N PHE A 85 -5.36 1.60 6.13
CA PHE A 85 -5.40 2.33 4.87
C PHE A 85 -5.21 3.83 5.07
N ARG A 86 -5.80 4.42 6.11
CA ARG A 86 -5.60 5.84 6.45
C ARG A 86 -4.15 6.11 6.87
N ASP A 87 -3.53 5.20 7.62
CA ASP A 87 -2.12 5.33 7.97
C ASP A 87 -1.22 5.22 6.74
N LEU A 88 -1.54 4.33 5.79
CA LEU A 88 -0.85 4.23 4.51
C LEU A 88 -0.99 5.52 3.69
N GLU A 89 -2.21 6.07 3.53
CA GLU A 89 -2.43 7.36 2.85
C GLU A 89 -1.60 8.49 3.48
N LYS A 90 -1.54 8.54 4.81
CA LYS A 90 -0.78 9.54 5.56
C LYS A 90 0.72 9.37 5.37
N ALA A 91 1.23 8.13 5.39
CA ALA A 91 2.62 7.80 5.11
C ALA A 91 3.00 8.23 3.69
N GLN A 92 2.19 7.86 2.70
CA GLN A 92 2.39 8.21 1.29
C GLN A 92 2.42 9.74 1.07
N LYS A 93 1.49 10.47 1.71
CA LYS A 93 1.49 11.94 1.65
C LYS A 93 2.77 12.53 2.23
N LYS A 94 3.24 12.02 3.36
CA LYS A 94 4.48 12.48 4.01
C LYS A 94 5.72 12.18 3.15
N LEU A 95 5.80 10.99 2.54
CA LEU A 95 6.90 10.61 1.65
C LEU A 95 6.94 11.48 0.40
N ARG A 96 5.78 11.74 -0.23
CA ARG A 96 5.67 12.62 -1.40
C ARG A 96 6.07 14.07 -1.07
N GLN A 97 5.66 14.58 0.09
CA GLN A 97 6.11 15.91 0.56
C GLN A 97 7.63 15.95 0.78
N LYS A 98 8.21 14.93 1.41
CA LYS A 98 9.66 14.82 1.62
C LYS A 98 10.41 14.76 0.29
N ALA A 99 9.89 14.00 -0.69
CA ALA A 99 10.45 13.92 -2.04
C ALA A 99 10.38 15.28 -2.76
N ALA A 100 9.23 15.96 -2.73
CA ALA A 100 9.07 17.29 -3.31
C ALA A 100 10.01 18.33 -2.69
N ILE A 101 10.16 18.33 -1.36
CA ILE A 101 11.10 19.22 -0.65
C ILE A 101 12.55 18.90 -1.03
N LYS A 102 12.90 17.62 -1.19
CA LYS A 102 14.25 17.19 -1.59
C LYS A 102 14.58 17.68 -3.01
N GLU A 103 13.63 17.59 -3.94
CA GLU A 103 13.80 18.08 -5.31
C GLU A 103 13.91 19.62 -5.36
N LEU A 104 13.11 20.35 -4.56
CA LEU A 104 13.24 21.81 -4.43
C LEU A 104 14.60 22.22 -3.86
N LYS A 105 15.12 21.50 -2.86
CA LYS A 105 16.46 21.76 -2.28
C LYS A 105 17.61 21.48 -3.25
N LYS A 106 17.45 20.58 -4.21
CA LYS A 106 18.46 20.37 -5.28
C LYS A 106 18.56 21.57 -6.22
N PHE A 107 17.46 22.29 -6.43
CA PHE A 107 17.43 23.47 -7.31
C PHE A 107 17.97 24.74 -6.63
N ASP A 108 17.97 24.80 -5.29
CA ASP A 108 18.38 25.99 -4.52
C ASP A 108 19.88 26.03 -4.20
N CYS A 109 20.68 25.07 -4.69
CA CYS A 109 22.14 25.09 -4.57
C CYS A 109 22.79 25.35 -5.94
N PRO A 110 22.98 26.61 -6.35
CA PRO A 110 23.95 26.91 -7.39
C PRO A 110 25.34 26.55 -6.87
N ASP A 111 26.04 25.70 -7.62
CA ASP A 111 27.47 25.40 -7.43
C ASP A 111 28.26 26.73 -7.32
N PRO A 112 29.21 26.88 -6.36
CA PRO A 112 29.99 28.09 -6.17
C PRO A 112 30.96 28.41 -7.32
#